data_AF-A0A8X8WMG1-F1
#
_entry.id   AF-A0A8X8WMG1-F1
#
_cell.length_a   1.000
_cell.length_b   1.000
_cell.length_c   1.000
_cell.angle_alpha   90.00
_cell.angle_beta   90.00
_cell.angle_gamma   90.00
#
_symmetry.space_group_name_H-M   'P 1'
#
loop_
_entity.id
_entity.type
_entity.pdbx_description
1 polymer ?
#
loop_
_entity_poly.entity_id
_entity_poly.type
_entity_poly.pdbx_seq_one_letter_code
_entity_poly.pdbx_strand_id
1 'polypeptide(L)'
;MALPNAVVLNVPTSATILIYTVRTMGLSLTEVTTCFSPMVKIEIEQATAGDKYVHLRFSYYNKYWQKSADNNSIVAVSNKPEEDVTMASCTLFEPSLQSDELYLTHVQSGWRVMMDNSTRVSTLTKTA
;
A
#
# COMPACT_ATOMS: atom_id res chain seq x y z
N MET A 1 9.09 15.02 8.71
CA MET A 1 8.85 13.97 9.72
C MET A 1 9.28 12.66 9.07
N ALA A 2 10.29 11.97 9.61
CA ALA A 2 10.85 10.80 8.96
C ALA A 2 9.99 9.56 9.27
N LEU A 3 9.41 8.95 8.24
CA LEU A 3 8.78 7.64 8.38
C LEU A 3 9.86 6.58 8.53
N PRO A 4 9.62 5.51 9.33
CA PRO A 4 10.55 4.39 9.39
C PRO A 4 10.64 3.69 8.02
N ASN A 5 11.85 3.23 7.67
CA ASN A 5 12.16 2.65 6.35
C ASN A 5 11.36 1.37 6.01
N ALA A 6 10.81 0.71 7.02
CA ALA A 6 9.91 -0.42 6.85
C ALA A 6 8.78 -0.34 7.88
N VAL A 7 7.58 -0.67 7.43
CA VAL A 7 6.39 -0.74 8.29
C VAL A 7 5.69 -2.06 8.08
N VAL A 8 5.11 -2.58 9.16
CA VAL A 8 4.10 -3.63 9.08
C VAL A 8 2.76 -2.95 9.34
N LEU A 9 1.87 -2.98 8.35
CA LEU A 9 0.51 -2.46 8.53
C LEU A 9 -0.27 -3.45 9.38
N ASN A 10 -0.38 -3.16 10.68
CA ASN A 10 -1.28 -3.87 11.58
C ASN A 10 -2.66 -3.23 11.49
N VAL A 11 -3.65 -3.94 10.97
CA VAL A 11 -5.03 -3.46 10.97
C VAL A 11 -5.83 -4.28 11.97
N PRO A 12 -6.27 -3.67 13.09
CA PRO A 12 -6.99 -4.39 14.13
C PRO A 12 -8.35 -4.84 13.58
N THR A 13 -8.58 -6.14 13.54
CA THR A 13 -9.93 -6.72 13.49
C THR A 13 -10.16 -7.51 14.77
N SER A 14 -11.41 -7.59 15.21
CA SER A 14 -11.86 -7.90 16.58
C SER A 14 -11.40 -9.24 17.21
N ALA A 15 -10.53 -10.02 16.56
CA ALA A 15 -9.93 -11.21 17.16
C ALA A 15 -8.61 -11.69 16.51
N THR A 16 -8.03 -10.99 15.52
CA THR A 16 -6.84 -11.51 14.82
C THR A 16 -6.02 -10.40 14.18
N ILE A 17 -4.70 -10.41 14.41
CA ILE A 17 -3.72 -9.61 13.64
C ILE A 17 -3.64 -10.25 12.27
N LEU A 18 -4.32 -9.66 11.29
CA LEU A 18 -4.26 -10.11 9.92
C LEU A 18 -3.44 -9.10 9.11
N ILE A 19 -2.28 -9.54 8.65
CA ILE A 19 -1.44 -8.77 7.73
C ILE A 19 -1.77 -9.27 6.35
N TYR A 20 -2.47 -8.44 5.59
CA TYR A 20 -2.92 -8.81 4.26
C TYR A 20 -2.14 -8.11 3.16
N THR A 21 -1.74 -8.96 2.23
CA THR A 21 -0.95 -8.73 1.05
C THR A 21 -1.76 -7.94 0.04
N VAL A 22 -1.25 -6.78 -0.38
CA VAL A 22 -1.59 -6.20 -1.69
C VAL A 22 -1.38 -7.26 -2.76
N ARG A 23 -2.37 -7.45 -3.63
CA ARG A 23 -2.40 -8.54 -4.63
C ARG A 23 -1.16 -8.44 -5.53
N THR A 24 -0.16 -9.25 -5.27
CA THR A 24 0.98 -9.51 -6.16
C THR A 24 0.59 -10.68 -7.07
N MET A 25 0.49 -10.44 -8.38
CA MET A 25 0.51 -11.47 -9.42
C MET A 25 -0.34 -12.73 -9.14
N GLY A 26 -1.65 -12.57 -8.88
CA GLY A 26 -2.59 -13.71 -8.84
C GLY A 26 -2.48 -14.67 -7.64
N LEU A 27 -1.60 -14.42 -6.67
CA LEU A 27 -1.51 -15.22 -5.45
C LEU A 27 -2.45 -14.66 -4.35
N SER A 28 -3.48 -15.43 -4.03
CA SER A 28 -4.31 -15.23 -2.84
C SER A 28 -3.65 -15.97 -1.68
N LEU A 29 -2.84 -15.27 -0.88
CA LEU A 29 -2.30 -15.84 0.36
C LEU A 29 -3.39 -15.79 1.44
N THR A 30 -4.27 -16.77 1.44
CA THR A 30 -5.13 -17.08 2.57
C THR A 30 -4.25 -17.59 3.71
N GLU A 31 -4.21 -16.84 4.82
CA GLU A 31 -3.57 -17.18 6.10
C GLU A 31 -2.04 -17.03 6.17
N VAL A 32 -1.54 -15.78 6.14
CA VAL A 32 -0.20 -15.51 6.68
C VAL A 32 -0.30 -15.42 8.20
N THR A 33 -0.03 -16.54 8.87
CA THR A 33 -0.02 -16.68 10.34
C THR A 33 1.15 -15.95 11.02
N THR A 34 2.01 -15.24 10.29
CA THR A 34 3.13 -14.52 10.90
C THR A 34 3.38 -13.18 10.23
N CYS A 35 3.20 -12.10 11.01
CA CYS A 35 3.66 -10.75 10.69
C CYS A 35 5.15 -10.64 10.37
N PHE A 36 5.89 -11.71 10.68
CA PHE A 36 7.32 -11.86 10.50
C PHE A 36 7.71 -12.50 9.16
N SER A 37 6.76 -12.87 8.31
CA SER A 37 7.12 -13.41 6.99
C SER A 37 7.82 -12.32 6.15
N PRO A 38 9.01 -12.58 5.58
CA PRO A 38 9.69 -11.61 4.72
C PRO A 38 8.87 -11.28 3.47
N MET A 39 7.92 -12.15 3.09
CA MET A 39 7.06 -11.95 1.93
C MET A 39 6.04 -10.82 2.13
N VAL A 40 5.72 -10.47 3.38
CA VAL A 40 4.74 -9.41 3.71
C VAL A 40 5.39 -8.12 4.20
N LYS A 41 6.72 -8.07 4.33
CA LYS A 41 7.44 -6.85 4.74
C LYS A 41 7.30 -5.78 3.65
N ILE A 42 6.73 -4.64 4.04
CA ILE A 42 6.57 -3.46 3.19
C ILE A 42 7.72 -2.49 3.50
N GLU A 43 8.44 -2.11 2.44
CA GLU A 43 9.46 -1.07 2.50
C GLU A 43 8.87 0.24 2.00
N ILE A 44 9.18 1.30 2.75
CA ILE A 44 8.85 2.67 2.40
C ILE A 44 10.10 3.27 1.78
N GLU A 45 9.98 3.72 0.54
CA GLU A 45 11.06 4.37 -0.19
C GLU A 45 10.66 5.81 -0.48
N GLN A 46 11.53 6.76 -0.16
CA GLN A 46 11.23 8.18 -0.35
C GLN A 46 11.24 8.51 -1.85
N ALA A 47 10.23 9.25 -2.31
CA ALA A 47 10.15 9.68 -3.70
C ALA A 47 11.18 10.77 -4.01
N THR A 48 11.60 10.84 -5.28
CA THR A 48 12.48 11.89 -5.79
C THR A 48 11.73 13.19 -6.09
N ALA A 49 10.44 13.12 -6.42
CA ALA A 49 9.56 14.26 -6.66
C ALA A 49 9.24 15.09 -5.40
N GLY A 50 9.72 14.70 -4.21
CA GLY A 50 9.70 15.52 -3.01
C GLY A 50 9.49 14.75 -1.72
N ASP A 51 9.91 15.36 -0.61
CA ASP A 51 10.01 14.73 0.72
C ASP A 51 8.68 14.30 1.36
N LYS A 52 7.55 14.73 0.78
CA LYS A 52 6.21 14.38 1.26
C LYS A 52 5.65 13.11 0.62
N TYR A 53 6.28 12.60 -0.44
CA TYR A 53 5.78 11.43 -1.14
C TYR A 53 6.66 10.22 -0.91
N VAL A 54 6.03 9.06 -0.89
CA VAL A 54 6.69 7.79 -0.72
C VAL A 54 6.19 6.77 -1.73
N HIS A 55 7.04 5.80 -1.98
CA HIS A 55 6.74 4.56 -2.65
C HIS A 55 6.59 3.45 -1.62
N LEU A 56 5.65 2.56 -1.87
CA LEU A 56 5.44 1.35 -1.06
C LEU A 56 5.78 0.14 -1.92
N ARG A 57 6.62 -0.76 -1.42
CA ARG A 57 6.92 -2.02 -2.11
C ARG A 57 7.02 -3.20 -1.17
N PHE A 58 6.68 -4.39 -1.67
CA PHE A 58 7.06 -5.61 -0.96
C PHE A 58 8.56 -5.82 -1.10
N SER A 59 9.25 -5.92 0.02
CA SER A 59 10.71 -6.12 0.08
C SER A 59 11.15 -7.36 -0.70
N TYR A 60 10.45 -8.49 -0.52
CA TYR A 60 10.80 -9.77 -1.14
C TYR A 60 10.63 -9.77 -2.66
N TYR A 61 9.46 -9.33 -3.15
CA TYR A 61 9.16 -9.34 -4.59
C TYR A 61 9.73 -8.13 -5.33
N ASN A 62 10.15 -7.10 -4.57
CA ASN A 62 10.55 -5.80 -5.09
C ASN A 62 9.51 -5.20 -6.04
N LYS A 63 8.23 -5.32 -5.68
CA LYS A 63 7.10 -4.80 -6.47
C LYS A 63 6.45 -3.62 -5.78
N TYR A 64 6.34 -2.53 -6.53
CA TYR A 64 5.77 -1.28 -6.09
C TYR A 64 4.24 -1.29 -6.20
N TRP A 65 3.61 -0.64 -5.23
CA TRP A 65 2.19 -0.48 -5.15
C TRP A 65 1.72 0.59 -6.14
N GLN A 66 0.62 0.30 -6.82
CA GLN A 66 -0.09 1.22 -7.70
C GLN A 66 -1.58 0.92 -7.67
N LYS A 67 -2.38 1.81 -8.25
CA LYS A 67 -3.79 1.53 -8.55
C LYS A 67 -3.89 0.50 -9.68
N SER A 68 -4.84 -0.43 -9.57
CA SER A 68 -5.22 -1.33 -10.66
C SER A 68 -5.80 -0.55 -11.85
N ALA A 69 -5.47 -0.97 -13.08
CA ALA A 69 -6.09 -0.39 -14.27
C ALA A 69 -7.59 -0.74 -14.38
N ASP A 70 -7.97 -1.93 -13.92
CA ASP A 70 -9.32 -2.48 -14.14
C ASP A 70 -10.33 -2.05 -13.07
N ASN A 71 -9.86 -1.63 -11.89
CA ASN A 71 -10.72 -1.32 -10.76
C ASN A 71 -10.04 -0.40 -9.75
N ASN A 72 -10.71 -0.13 -8.64
CA ASN A 72 -10.22 0.79 -7.59
C ASN A 72 -9.33 0.09 -6.55
N SER A 73 -8.79 -1.10 -6.82
CA SER A 73 -7.92 -1.81 -5.87
C SER A 73 -6.48 -1.33 -5.96
N ILE A 74 -5.73 -1.51 -4.88
CA ILE A 74 -4.27 -1.40 -4.90
C ILE A 74 -3.65 -2.76 -5.24
N VAL A 75 -2.67 -2.75 -6.13
CA VAL A 75 -1.91 -3.92 -6.59
C VAL A 75 -0.41 -3.65 -6.53
N ALA A 76 0.40 -4.68 -6.29
CA ALA A 76 1.84 -4.57 -6.18
C ALA A 76 2.47 -5.31 -7.36
N VAL A 77 2.51 -4.65 -8.51
CA VAL A 77 2.93 -5.25 -9.79
C VAL A 77 4.03 -4.44 -10.49
N SER A 78 4.23 -3.18 -10.11
CA SER A 78 5.22 -2.31 -10.73
C SER A 78 6.64 -2.75 -10.39
N ASN A 79 7.49 -2.85 -11.42
CA ASN A 79 8.91 -3.23 -11.27
C ASN A 79 9.80 -2.06 -10.81
N LYS A 80 9.33 -0.83 -11.00
CA LYS A 80 10.06 0.41 -10.74
C LYS A 80 9.11 1.45 -10.14
N PRO A 81 9.62 2.43 -9.38
CA PRO A 81 8.84 3.60 -9.03
C PRO A 81 8.42 4.35 -10.29
N GLU A 82 7.22 4.91 -10.25
CA GLU A 82 6.65 5.82 -11.24
C GLU A 82 6.07 7.03 -10.51
N GLU A 83 6.59 8.21 -10.85
CA GLU A 83 6.30 9.48 -10.18
C GLU A 83 5.47 10.42 -11.05
N ASP A 84 5.28 10.08 -12.33
CA ASP A 84 4.36 10.83 -13.19
C ASP A 84 2.92 10.63 -12.72
N VAL A 85 2.33 11.69 -12.15
CA VAL A 85 0.95 11.69 -11.64
C VAL A 85 -0.10 11.67 -12.74
N THR A 86 0.28 11.75 -14.02
CA THR A 86 -0.64 11.54 -15.15
C THR A 86 -0.72 10.08 -15.57
N MET A 87 0.28 9.27 -15.19
CA MET A 87 0.35 7.86 -15.55
C MET A 87 -0.54 7.02 -14.63
N ALA A 88 -1.34 6.12 -15.23
CA ALA A 88 -2.13 5.15 -14.47
C ALA A 88 -1.25 4.24 -13.60
N SER A 89 0.02 4.07 -13.99
CA SER A 89 1.00 3.28 -13.26
C SER A 89 1.66 3.99 -12.09
N CYS A 90 1.26 5.23 -11.77
CA CYS A 90 1.80 6.02 -10.65
C CYS A 90 1.86 5.18 -9.37
N THR A 91 2.98 5.33 -8.65
CA THR A 91 3.27 4.58 -7.41
C THR A 91 3.43 5.50 -6.21
N LEU A 92 3.08 6.78 -6.35
CA LEU A 92 3.22 7.77 -5.31
C LEU A 92 2.07 7.70 -4.31
N PHE A 93 2.43 7.67 -3.04
CA PHE A 93 1.52 7.82 -1.92
C PHE A 93 1.94 9.00 -1.06
N GLU A 94 0.95 9.73 -0.58
CA GLU A 94 1.10 10.77 0.43
C GLU A 94 0.66 10.19 1.79
N PRO A 95 1.59 9.96 2.72
CA PRO A 95 1.30 9.50 4.06
C PRO A 95 0.86 10.68 4.94
N SER A 96 -0.18 10.49 5.74
CA SER A 96 -0.59 11.45 6.77
C SER A 96 -0.93 10.74 8.07
N LEU A 97 -0.42 11.24 9.19
CA LEU A 97 -0.78 10.76 10.53
C LEU A 97 -1.96 11.58 11.06
N GLN A 98 -3.04 10.92 11.47
CA GLN A 98 -4.13 11.57 12.20
C GLN A 98 -4.47 10.70 13.41
N SER A 99 -4.42 11.26 14.62
CA SER A 99 -4.75 10.55 15.87
C SER A 99 -4.03 9.19 16.01
N ASP A 100 -2.71 9.17 15.75
CA ASP A 100 -1.84 7.97 15.73
C ASP A 100 -2.15 6.92 14.63
N GLU A 101 -3.08 7.20 13.73
CA GLU A 101 -3.37 6.37 12.57
C GLU A 101 -2.64 6.87 11.32
N LEU A 102 -2.01 5.94 10.59
CA LEU A 102 -1.38 6.22 9.30
C LEU A 102 -2.38 6.06 8.17
N TYR A 103 -2.61 7.16 7.45
CA TYR A 103 -3.38 7.18 6.21
C TYR A 103 -2.45 7.27 5.01
N LEU A 104 -2.80 6.56 3.94
CA LEU A 104 -2.08 6.57 2.67
C LEU A 104 -3.03 7.05 1.58
N THR A 105 -2.68 8.16 0.93
CA THR A 105 -3.44 8.71 -0.19
C THR A 105 -2.67 8.48 -1.48
N HIS A 106 -3.27 7.78 -2.44
CA HIS A 106 -2.67 7.59 -3.76
C HIS A 106 -2.70 8.92 -4.53
N VAL A 107 -1.53 9.44 -4.92
CA VAL A 107 -1.38 10.81 -5.40
C VAL A 107 -2.12 11.03 -6.72
N GLN A 108 -1.99 10.11 -7.68
CA GLN A 108 -2.62 10.27 -8.99
C GLN A 108 -4.15 10.33 -8.93
N SER A 109 -4.77 9.54 -8.05
CA SER A 109 -6.24 9.53 -7.95
C SER A 109 -6.78 10.47 -6.87
N GLY A 110 -5.94 10.84 -5.90
CA GLY A 110 -6.36 11.55 -4.67
C GLY A 110 -7.22 10.69 -3.73
N TRP A 111 -7.18 9.37 -3.88
CA TRP A 111 -8.05 8.46 -3.11
C TRP A 111 -7.27 7.83 -1.97
N ARG A 112 -7.96 7.58 -0.87
CA ARG A 112 -7.38 6.99 0.34
C ARG A 112 -7.45 5.47 0.26
N VAL A 113 -6.38 4.82 0.69
CA VAL A 113 -6.35 3.36 0.82
C VAL A 113 -7.19 2.95 2.02
N MET A 114 -8.20 2.12 1.78
CA MET A 114 -9.11 1.56 2.77
C MET A 114 -9.17 0.04 2.62
N MET A 115 -9.52 -0.67 3.69
CA MET A 115 -9.85 -2.09 3.61
C MET A 115 -11.33 -2.27 3.30
N ASP A 116 -11.62 -3.03 2.24
CA ASP A 116 -12.96 -3.54 2.00
C ASP A 116 -13.14 -4.84 2.82
N ASN A 117 -13.89 -4.72 3.91
CA ASN A 117 -14.12 -5.84 4.84
C ASN A 117 -15.03 -6.92 4.26
N SER A 118 -15.70 -6.67 3.13
CA SER A 118 -16.53 -7.66 2.42
C SER A 118 -15.71 -8.59 1.52
N THR A 119 -14.58 -8.10 0.99
CA THR A 119 -13.74 -8.84 0.04
C THR A 119 -12.33 -9.14 0.56
N ARG A 120 -11.96 -8.60 1.73
CA ARG A 120 -10.59 -8.64 2.27
C ARG A 120 -9.55 -8.08 1.28
N VAL A 121 -9.95 -7.10 0.45
CA VAL A 121 -9.08 -6.43 -0.52
C VAL A 121 -8.87 -4.97 -0.11
N SER A 122 -7.65 -4.46 -0.28
CA SER A 122 -7.38 -3.02 -0.15
C SER A 122 -7.91 -2.28 -1.37
N THR A 123 -8.86 -1.39 -1.13
CA THR A 123 -9.49 -0.56 -2.16
C THR A 123 -9.19 0.91 -1.93
N LEU A 124 -9.28 1.69 -2.98
CA LEU A 124 -9.23 3.14 -2.92
C LEU A 124 -10.66 3.65 -2.74
N THR A 125 -10.86 4.55 -1.79
CA THR A 125 -12.11 5.30 -1.65
C THR A 125 -11.85 6.79 -1.72
N LYS A 126 -12.77 7.51 -2.37
CA LYS A 126 -12.76 8.96 -2.36
C LYS A 126 -13.33 9.43 -1.03
N THR A 127 -12.54 10.18 -0.26
CA THR A 127 -13.03 10.87 0.94
C THR A 127 -13.71 12.17 0.50
N ALA A 128 -14.86 12.48 1.12
CA ALA A 128 -15.69 13.64 0.81
C ALA A 128 -15.06 14.94 1.32
#